data_AF-A0A2K8YZQ1-F1
#
_entry.id   AF-A0A2K8YZQ1-F1
#
_cell.length_a   1.000
_cell.length_b   1.000
_cell.length_c   1.000
_cell.angle_alpha   90.00
_cell.angle_beta   90.00
_cell.angle_gamma   90.00
#
_symmetry.space_group_name_H-M   'P 1'
#
loop_
_entity.id
_entity.type
_entity.pdbx_description
1 polymer ?
#
loop_
_entity_poly.entity_id
_entity_poly.type
_entity_poly.pdbx_seq_one_letter_code
_entity_poly.pdbx_strand_id
1 'polypeptide(L)'
;MQPNHLIPISEFCVHHHVEIAFVHSLEQQGLVETVCVEQSLYVQPEQLPRLEKFVRLYQELSIHLDDLDVVSDLLERLEGLQHQVTHLQNRLVFYEK
;
A
#
# COMPACT_ATOMS: atom_id res chain seq x y z
N MET A 1 12.31 6.57 17.59
CA MET A 1 10.98 5.98 17.42
C MET A 1 10.02 6.77 18.29
N GLN A 2 9.09 7.51 17.69
CA GLN A 2 8.09 8.27 18.43
C GLN A 2 6.89 7.34 18.72
N PRO A 3 6.57 7.04 19.99
CA PRO A 3 5.36 6.31 20.33
C PRO A 3 4.18 7.30 20.35
N ASN A 4 3.06 6.99 19.67
CA ASN A 4 1.67 7.39 20.01
C ASN A 4 0.72 7.75 18.84
N HIS A 5 0.96 7.34 17.60
CA HIS A 5 -0.10 7.42 16.58
C HIS A 5 -0.38 6.06 15.92
N LEU A 6 -0.47 5.01 16.71
CA LEU A 6 -1.01 3.74 16.22
C LEU A 6 -2.48 3.92 15.85
N ILE A 7 -2.84 3.56 14.62
CA ILE A 7 -4.21 3.63 14.12
C ILE A 7 -4.86 2.27 14.33
N PRO A 8 -6.01 2.18 15.04
CA PRO A 8 -6.72 0.92 15.19
C PRO A 8 -7.19 0.40 13.83
N ILE A 9 -6.89 -0.86 13.50
CA ILE A 9 -7.38 -1.49 12.27
C ILE A 9 -8.91 -1.53 12.23
N SER A 10 -9.56 -1.67 13.39
CA SER A 10 -11.02 -1.62 13.48
C SER A 10 -11.61 -0.29 12.97
N GLU A 11 -10.97 0.84 13.29
CA GLU A 11 -11.39 2.16 12.82
C GLU A 11 -11.17 2.32 11.31
N PHE A 12 -10.02 1.85 10.81
CA PHE A 12 -9.72 1.80 9.39
C PHE A 12 -10.75 0.97 8.60
N CYS A 13 -11.05 -0.24 9.08
CA CYS A 13 -12.04 -1.14 8.48
C CYS A 13 -13.42 -0.50 8.37
N VAL A 14 -13.86 0.22 9.41
CA VAL A 14 -15.14 0.94 9.40
C VAL A 14 -15.12 2.09 8.40
N HIS A 15 -14.04 2.88 8.35
CA HIS A 15 -13.95 4.03 7.45
C HIS A 15 -13.93 3.61 5.97
N HIS A 16 -13.16 2.57 5.65
CA HIS A 16 -12.95 2.09 4.28
C HIS A 16 -13.90 0.96 3.87
N HIS A 17 -14.83 0.56 4.75
CA HIS A 17 -15.80 -0.51 4.51
C HIS A 17 -15.13 -1.82 4.06
N VAL A 18 -14.05 -2.18 4.74
CA VAL A 18 -13.30 -3.44 4.52
C VAL A 18 -13.31 -4.31 5.76
N GLU A 19 -13.16 -5.61 5.57
CA GLU A 19 -13.16 -6.57 6.67
C GLU A 19 -11.78 -6.65 7.35
N ILE A 20 -11.76 -7.00 8.63
CA ILE A 20 -10.49 -7.26 9.35
C ILE A 20 -9.74 -8.44 8.70
N ALA A 21 -10.49 -9.41 8.14
CA ALA A 21 -9.94 -10.53 7.39
C ALA A 21 -9.10 -10.07 6.18
N PHE A 22 -9.49 -8.99 5.51
CA PHE A 22 -8.71 -8.40 4.40
C PHE A 22 -7.34 -7.94 4.88
N VAL A 23 -7.28 -7.21 6.00
CA VAL A 23 -6.02 -6.73 6.57
C VAL A 23 -5.13 -7.89 7.02
N HIS A 24 -5.72 -8.94 7.61
CA HIS A 24 -4.98 -10.16 7.93
C HIS A 24 -4.40 -10.86 6.70
N SER A 25 -5.14 -10.95 5.60
CA SER A 25 -4.60 -11.53 4.35
C SER A 25 -3.40 -10.73 3.84
N LEU A 26 -3.48 -9.40 3.86
CA LEU A 26 -2.36 -8.54 3.48
C LEU A 26 -1.14 -8.71 4.38
N GLU A 27 -1.35 -8.85 5.69
CA GLU A 27 -0.28 -9.14 6.65
C GLU A 27 0.36 -10.51 6.39
N GLN A 28 -0.44 -11.55 6.11
CA GLN A 28 0.06 -12.89 5.79
C GLN A 28 0.90 -12.93 4.50
N GLN A 29 0.55 -12.10 3.53
CA GLN A 29 1.31 -11.91 2.29
C GLN A 29 2.53 -10.98 2.45
N GLY A 30 2.73 -10.38 3.64
CA GLY A 30 3.82 -9.43 3.89
C GLY A 30 3.65 -8.09 3.18
N LEU A 31 2.44 -7.77 2.71
CA LEU A 31 2.12 -6.54 2.00
C LEU A 31 1.92 -5.36 2.95
N VAL A 32 1.52 -5.62 4.20
CA VAL A 32 1.34 -4.63 5.28
C VAL A 32 1.85 -5.21 6.59
N GLU A 33 2.43 -4.35 7.43
CA GLU A 33 2.83 -4.70 8.79
C GLU A 33 1.82 -4.16 9.80
N THR A 34 1.34 -5.02 10.70
CA THR A 34 0.48 -4.61 11.82
C THR A 34 1.14 -4.91 13.17
N VAL A 35 0.67 -4.23 14.22
CA VAL A 35 1.14 -4.38 15.59
C VAL A 35 -0.03 -4.82 16.45
N CYS A 36 0.10 -5.94 17.15
CA CYS A 36 -0.89 -6.39 18.12
C CYS A 36 -0.57 -5.82 19.51
N VAL A 37 -1.52 -5.08 20.09
CA VAL A 37 -1.44 -4.54 21.46
C VAL A 37 -2.74 -4.89 22.18
N GLU A 38 -2.65 -5.55 23.34
CA GLU A 38 -3.81 -5.93 24.16
C GLU A 38 -4.95 -6.57 23.36
N GLN A 39 -4.60 -7.52 22.47
CA GLN A 39 -5.54 -8.26 21.59
C GLN A 39 -6.21 -7.42 20.49
N SER A 40 -5.79 -6.17 20.30
CA SER A 40 -6.26 -5.29 19.23
C SER A 40 -5.14 -5.06 18.20
N LEU A 41 -5.52 -5.02 16.92
CA LEU A 41 -4.60 -4.78 15.81
C LEU A 41 -4.49 -3.29 15.51
N TYR A 42 -3.26 -2.85 15.30
CA TYR A 42 -2.92 -1.48 14.98
C TYR A 42 -1.99 -1.42 13.77
N VAL A 43 -2.03 -0.30 13.07
CA VAL A 43 -1.13 0.00 11.97
C VAL A 43 -0.41 1.33 12.23
N GLN A 44 0.83 1.44 11.76
CA GLN A 44 1.57 2.69 11.80
C GLN A 44 1.02 3.66 10.74
N PRO A 45 0.97 4.98 11.01
CA PRO A 45 0.48 5.97 10.04
C PRO A 45 1.20 5.92 8.69
N GLU A 46 2.48 5.56 8.69
CA GLU A 46 3.30 5.45 7.47
C GLU A 46 2.84 4.32 6.55
N GLN A 47 2.16 3.30 7.08
CA GLN A 47 1.60 2.19 6.31
C GLN A 47 0.17 2.49 5.81
N LEU A 48 -0.48 3.53 6.32
CA LEU A 48 -1.86 3.88 5.95
C LEU A 48 -2.02 4.14 4.44
N PRO A 49 -1.14 4.93 3.76
CA PRO A 49 -1.25 5.14 2.32
C PRO A 49 -1.11 3.85 1.51
N ARG A 50 -0.29 2.91 2.01
CA ARG A 50 -0.10 1.61 1.37
C ARG A 50 -1.35 0.75 1.52
N LEU A 51 -1.95 0.72 2.70
CA LEU A 51 -3.20 0.01 2.96
C LEU A 51 -4.35 0.57 2.12
N GLU A 52 -4.47 1.90 2.03
CA GLU A 52 -5.44 2.57 1.14
C GLU A 52 -5.23 2.18 -0.33
N LYS A 53 -3.98 2.10 -0.81
CA LYS A 53 -3.68 1.65 -2.18
C LYS A 53 -4.27 0.25 -2.41
N PHE A 54 -4.05 -0.69 -1.49
CA PHE A 54 -4.61 -2.04 -1.60
C PHE A 54 -6.13 -2.08 -1.54
N VAL A 55 -6.76 -1.26 -0.69
CA VAL A 55 -8.21 -1.12 -0.66
C VAL A 55 -8.75 -0.68 -2.01
N ARG A 56 -8.13 0.30 -2.66
CA ARG A 56 -8.54 0.75 -4.00
C ARG A 56 -8.36 -0.33 -5.06
N LEU A 57 -7.25 -1.07 -5.04
CA LEU A 57 -7.04 -2.20 -5.96
C LEU A 57 -8.14 -3.26 -5.80
N TYR A 58 -8.49 -3.59 -4.56
CA TYR A 58 -9.50 -4.60 -4.26
C TYR A 58 -10.92 -4.13 -4.59
N GLN A 59 -11.33 -2.95 -4.11
CA GLN A 59 -12.70 -2.46 -4.23
C GLN A 59 -12.97 -1.77 -5.58
N GLU A 60 -12.07 -0.91 -6.04
CA GLU A 60 -12.30 -0.09 -7.25
C GLU A 60 -11.91 -0.86 -8.52
N LEU A 61 -10.82 -1.61 -8.48
CA LEU A 61 -10.32 -2.37 -9.64
C LEU A 61 -10.74 -3.84 -9.62
N SER A 62 -11.48 -4.29 -8.61
CA SER A 62 -11.98 -5.67 -8.47
C SER A 62 -10.88 -6.74 -8.57
N ILE A 63 -9.67 -6.41 -8.10
CA ILE A 63 -8.54 -7.34 -8.04
C ILE A 63 -8.74 -8.29 -6.86
N HIS A 64 -8.54 -9.59 -7.04
CA HIS A 64 -8.65 -10.54 -5.94
C HIS A 64 -7.50 -10.36 -4.94
N LEU A 65 -7.80 -10.64 -3.67
CA LEU A 65 -6.82 -10.61 -2.57
C LEU A 65 -5.55 -11.42 -2.87
N ASP A 66 -5.71 -12.59 -3.49
CA ASP A 66 -4.62 -13.50 -3.84
C ASP A 66 -3.73 -12.97 -4.98
N ASP A 67 -4.19 -11.94 -5.71
CA ASP A 67 -3.46 -11.34 -6.83
C ASP A 67 -2.83 -9.98 -6.46
N LEU A 68 -3.10 -9.46 -5.26
CA LEU A 68 -2.66 -8.11 -4.87
C LEU A 68 -1.14 -7.97 -4.77
N ASP A 69 -0.44 -9.03 -4.39
CA ASP A 69 1.02 -9.07 -4.35
C ASP A 69 1.62 -8.94 -5.76
N VAL A 70 1.12 -9.75 -6.70
CA VAL A 70 1.54 -9.71 -8.11
C VAL A 70 1.24 -8.36 -8.72
N VAL A 71 0.05 -7.80 -8.48
CA VAL A 71 -0.29 -6.47 -9.01
C VAL A 71 0.57 -5.38 -8.38
N SER A 72 0.87 -5.46 -7.08
CA SER A 72 1.77 -4.51 -6.41
C SER A 72 3.15 -4.52 -7.06
N ASP A 73 3.74 -5.70 -7.26
CA ASP A 73 5.06 -5.86 -7.88
C ASP A 73 5.09 -5.30 -9.31
N LEU A 74 4.02 -5.52 -10.08
CA LEU A 74 3.90 -5.00 -11.44
C LEU A 74 3.80 -3.47 -11.45
N LEU A 75 3.05 -2.88 -10.52
CA LEU A 75 2.94 -1.44 -10.37
C LEU A 75 4.29 -0.81 -9.99
N GLU A 76 5.03 -1.39 -9.04
CA GLU A 76 6.36 -0.90 -8.66
C GLU A 76 7.33 -0.92 -9.85
N ARG A 77 7.33 -2.00 -10.65
CA ARG A 77 8.14 -2.08 -11.87
C ARG A 77 7.75 -1.00 -12.88
N LEU A 78 6.46 -0.76 -13.07
CA LEU A 78 5.95 0.25 -14.00
C LEU A 78 6.30 1.67 -13.55
N GLU A 79 6.14 1.98 -12.26
CA GLU A 79 6.57 3.25 -11.66
C GLU A 79 8.08 3.46 -11.85
N GLY A 80 8.89 2.41 -11.61
CA GLY A 80 10.34 2.45 -11.83
C GLY A 80 10.74 2.69 -13.29
N LEU A 81 10.02 2.11 -14.25
CA LEU A 81 10.24 2.35 -15.68
C LEU A 81 9.84 3.77 -16.08
N GLN A 82 8.70 4.28 -15.60
CA GLN A 82 8.28 5.66 -15.85
C GLN A 82 9.32 6.65 -15.32
N HIS A 83 9.83 6.44 -14.11
CA HIS A 83 10.90 7.27 -13.54
C HIS A 83 12.15 7.29 -14.42
N GLN A 84 12.57 6.14 -14.96
CA GLN A 84 13.71 6.08 -15.87
C GLN A 84 13.46 6.84 -17.18
N VAL A 85 12.26 6.69 -17.77
CA VAL A 85 11.87 7.42 -18.99
C VAL A 85 11.90 8.93 -18.74
N THR A 86 11.27 9.40 -17.66
CA THR A 86 11.28 10.83 -17.30
C THR A 86 12.69 11.35 -17.05
N HIS A 87 13.54 10.57 -16.35
CA HIS A 87 14.93 10.94 -16.12
C HIS A 87 15.72 11.06 -17.43
N LEU A 88 15.55 10.11 -18.36
CA LEU A 88 16.21 10.15 -19.67
C LEU A 88 15.70 11.33 -20.52
N GLN A 89 14.40 11.59 -20.54
CA GLN A 89 13.82 12.75 -21.25
C GLN A 89 14.37 14.07 -20.70
N ASN A 90 14.44 14.23 -19.38
CA ASN A 90 14.99 15.42 -18.76
C ASN A 90 16.47 15.64 -19.12
N ARG A 91 17.25 14.56 -19.24
CA ARG A 91 18.64 14.61 -19.72
C ARG A 91 18.72 14.99 -21.19
N LEU A 92 17.86 14.44 -22.05
CA LEU A 92 17.82 14.79 -23.47
C LEU A 92 17.50 16.27 -23.67
N VAL A 93 16.51 16.81 -22.96
CA VAL A 93 16.15 18.23 -22.99
C VAL A 93 17.31 19.15 -22.61
N PHE A 94 18.22 18.70 -21.74
CA PHE A 94 19.43 19.47 -21.41
C PHE A 94 20.42 19.55 -22.58
N TYR A 95 20.54 18.48 -23.39
CA TYR A 95 21.47 18.44 -24.53
C TYR A 95 20.87 19.00 -25.82
N GLU A 96 19.54 19.07 -25.94
CA GLU A 96 18.84 19.68 -27.08
C GLU A 96 18.72 21.20 -26.97
N LYS A 97 19.15 21.79 -25.84
CA LYS A 97 19.33 23.24 -25.66
C LYS A 97 20.76 23.66 -25.96
#